data_AF-A0A2R6J9L9-F1
#
_entry.id   AF-A0A2R6J9L9-F1
#
_cell.length_a   1.000
_cell.length_b   1.000
_cell.length_c   1.000
_cell.angle_alpha   90.00
_cell.angle_beta   90.00
_cell.angle_gamma   90.00
#
_symmetry.space_group_name_H-M   'P 1'
#
loop_
_entity.id
_entity.type
_entity.pdbx_description
1 polymer ?
#
loop_
_entity_poly.entity_id
_entity_poly.type
_entity_poly.pdbx_seq_one_letter_code
_entity_poly.pdbx_strand_id
1 'polypeptide(L)' 'TRVKFEDNAAVVVDENEDPRGTELRGPVAREVAERFGSIASAATMIV' A
#
# COMPACT_ATOMS: atom_id res chain seq x y z
N THR A 1 -18.68 -8.52 -3.13
CA THR A 1 -18.08 -9.24 -1.98
C THR A 1 -17.37 -8.23 -1.10
N ARG A 2 -17.39 -8.39 0.23
CA ARG A 2 -16.71 -7.46 1.16
C ARG A 2 -15.35 -8.03 1.54
N VAL A 3 -14.32 -7.18 1.58
CA VAL A 3 -12.96 -7.53 2.00
C VAL A 3 -12.65 -6.78 3.30
N LYS A 4 -11.94 -7.42 4.22
CA LYS A 4 -11.46 -6.82 5.46
C LYS A 4 -10.04 -7.31 5.75
N PHE A 5 -9.23 -6.46 6.35
CA PHE A 5 -7.88 -6.78 6.81
C PHE A 5 -7.90 -7.21 8.29
N GLU A 6 -6.81 -7.83 8.72
CA GLU A 6 -6.62 -8.23 10.13
C GLU A 6 -6.41 -6.99 11.01
N ASP A 7 -5.62 -6.05 10.52
CA ASP A 7 -5.22 -4.83 11.20
C ASP A 7 -5.43 -3.58 10.34
N ASN A 8 -5.27 -2.42 10.98
CA ASN A 8 -5.28 -1.12 10.31
C ASN A 8 -3.85 -0.62 10.18
N ALA A 9 -3.40 -0.37 8.94
CA ALA A 9 -2.06 0.10 8.63
C ALA A 9 -2.08 1.38 7.78
N ALA A 10 -1.01 2.18 7.85
CA ALA A 10 -0.81 3.37 7.04
C ALA A 10 0.65 3.48 6.60
N VAL A 11 0.88 4.05 5.42
CA VAL A 11 2.21 4.26 4.83
C VAL A 11 2.50 5.76 4.80
N VAL A 12 3.70 6.15 5.21
CA VAL A 12 4.15 7.54 5.13
C VAL A 12 4.61 7.84 3.71
N VAL A 13 3.94 8.80 3.08
CA VAL A 13 4.28 9.31 1.74
C VAL A 13 4.84 10.73 1.80
N ASP A 14 5.55 11.12 0.76
CA ASP A 14 5.97 12.50 0.54
C ASP A 14 4.93 13.30 -0.28
N GLU A 15 5.27 14.53 -0.67
CA GLU A 15 4.40 15.41 -1.45
C GLU A 15 4.19 14.94 -2.90
N ASN A 16 5.00 13.99 -3.38
CA ASN A 16 4.87 13.37 -4.70
C ASN A 16 4.14 12.02 -4.64
N GLU A 17 3.55 11.69 -3.48
CA GLU A 17 2.86 10.42 -3.22
C GLU A 17 3.79 9.19 -3.28
N ASP A 18 5.10 9.40 -3.19
CA ASP A 18 6.09 8.34 -3.13
C ASP A 18 6.28 7.87 -1.68
N PRO A 19 6.40 6.55 -1.44
CA PRO A 19 6.65 6.03 -0.12
C PRO A 19 8.02 6.49 0.39
N ARG A 20 8.07 7.08 1.59
CA ARG A 20 9.36 7.42 2.22
C ARG A 20 10.17 6.18 2.65
N GLY A 21 9.49 5.05 2.79
CA GLY A 21 10.10 3.77 3.12
C GLY A 21 10.48 2.98 1.87
N THR A 22 11.54 2.17 1.96
CA THR A 22 12.02 1.33 0.86
C THR A 22 11.21 0.05 0.69
N GLU A 23 10.61 -0.46 1.76
CA GLU A 23 9.84 -1.73 1.77
C GLU A 23 8.55 -1.59 2.60
N LEU A 24 7.47 -2.19 2.11
CA LEU A 24 6.18 -2.24 2.81
C LEU A 24 5.94 -3.62 3.38
N ARG A 25 5.54 -3.68 4.67
CA ARG A 25 5.23 -4.93 5.35
C ARG A 25 3.74 -5.21 5.31
N GLY A 26 3.37 -6.40 4.85
CA GLY A 26 1.99 -6.87 4.81
C GLY A 26 1.30 -6.68 3.46
N PRO A 27 0.04 -7.13 3.35
CA PRO A 27 -0.75 -7.02 2.14
C PRO A 27 -1.31 -5.61 1.93
N VAL A 28 -1.29 -5.14 0.68
CA VAL A 28 -1.86 -3.85 0.26
C VAL A 28 -3.15 -4.09 -0.52
N ALA A 29 -4.19 -3.30 -0.25
CA ALA A 29 -5.44 -3.40 -1.00
C ALA A 29 -5.24 -3.01 -2.47
N ARG A 30 -5.87 -3.73 -3.40
CA ARG A 30 -5.79 -3.45 -4.84
C ARG A 30 -6.21 -2.02 -5.19
N GLU A 31 -7.20 -1.47 -4.50
CA GLU A 31 -7.69 -0.11 -4.69
C GLU A 31 -6.62 0.95 -4.36
N VAL A 32 -5.75 0.66 -3.38
CA VAL A 32 -4.62 1.52 -3.01
C VAL A 32 -3.51 1.40 -4.04
N ALA A 33 -3.24 0.19 -4.52
CA ALA A 33 -2.24 -0.07 -5.55
C ALA A 33 -2.59 0.60 -6.89
N GLU A 34 -3.87 0.64 -7.26
CA GLU A 34 -4.35 1.33 -8.47
C GLU A 34 -4.23 2.86 -8.37
N ARG A 35 -4.37 3.41 -7.16
CA ARG A 35 -4.28 4.86 -6.93
C ARG A 35 -2.84 5.35 -6.77
N PHE A 36 -2.00 4.56 -6.10
CA PHE A 36 -0.62 4.92 -5.76
C PHE A 36 0.35 3.88 -6.35
N GLY A 37 0.73 4.09 -7.61
CA GLY A 37 1.59 3.16 -8.34
C GLY A 37 2.95 2.92 -7.66
N SER A 38 3.52 3.95 -7.03
CA SER A 38 4.79 3.85 -6.29
C SER A 38 4.67 3.01 -5.01
N ILE A 39 3.49 2.95 -4.39
CA ILE A 39 3.22 2.07 -3.24
C ILE A 39 3.03 0.63 -3.72
N ALA A 40 2.37 0.44 -4.88
CA ALA A 40 2.18 -0.88 -5.47
C ALA A 40 3.51 -1.56 -5.82
N SER A 41 4.50 -0.80 -6.30
CA SER A 41 5.83 -1.34 -6.63
C SER A 41 6.63 -1.77 -5.40
N ALA A 42 6.42 -1.10 -4.25
CA ALA A 42 7.08 -1.44 -2.99
C ALA A 42 6.32 -2.51 -2.17
N ALA A 43 5.13 -2.92 -2.61
CA ALA A 43 4.28 -3.89 -1.92
C ALA A 43 4.69 -5.33 -2.24
N THR A 44 4.79 -6.18 -1.22
CA THR A 44 5.09 -7.61 -1.40
C THR A 44 3.86 -8.43 -1.80
N MET A 45 2.68 -8.03 -1.34
CA MET A 45 1.41 -8.71 -1.63
C MET A 45 0.31 -7.70 -1.89
N ILE A 46 -0.51 -7.96 -2.91
CA ILE A 46 -1.67 -7.13 -3.28
C ILE A 46 -2.93 -7.99 -3.22
N VAL A 47 -3.97 -7.50 -2.53
CA VAL A 47 -5.25 -8.21 -2.29
C VAL A 47 -6.44 -7.39 -2.75
#